data_AF-A0A387K0G1-F1
#
_entry.id   AF-A0A387K0G1-F1
#
_cell.length_a   1.000
_cell.length_b   1.000
_cell.length_c   1.000
_cell.angle_alpha   90.00
_cell.angle_beta   90.00
_cell.angle_gamma   90.00
#
_symmetry.space_group_name_H-M   'P 1'
#
loop_
_entity.id
_entity.type
_entity.pdbx_description
1 polymer ?
#
loop_
_entity_poly.entity_id
_entity_poly.type
_entity_poly.pdbx_seq_one_letter_code
_entity_poly.pdbx_strand_id
1 'polypeptide(L)'
;MITAIPGVPAADLSGADLLKAWPSMGQQLGAVHSLSVDQCPFERRLSRMFGRAVDVVSRNAVNPDFLPDEDKSTPQLDLLARVERELPVRLDQERTDMVVCHGDPCMPNFMVDPKTLQCTGLIDLGRLGTADRYADLALMIANAEENWAAPDEAERAFAVLFNVLGIEAPDRERLAFYLRLDPLTWG
;
A
#
# COMPACT_ATOMS: atom_id res chain seq x y z
N MET A 1 -12.07 20.42 -12.50
CA MET A 1 -12.37 19.44 -13.57
C MET A 1 -11.32 18.35 -13.45
N ILE A 2 -11.72 17.09 -13.30
CA ILE A 2 -10.79 15.95 -13.34
C ILE A 2 -10.77 15.40 -14.76
N THR A 3 -9.61 14.98 -15.25
CA THR A 3 -9.43 14.36 -16.56
C THR A 3 -9.12 12.88 -16.38
N ALA A 4 -9.69 12.03 -17.24
CA ALA A 4 -9.37 10.61 -17.22
C ALA A 4 -7.90 10.37 -17.56
N ILE A 5 -7.23 9.51 -16.78
CA ILE A 5 -5.89 9.03 -17.10
C ILE A 5 -6.04 7.91 -18.15
N PRO A 6 -5.30 7.95 -19.27
CA PRO A 6 -5.41 6.93 -20.32
C PRO A 6 -4.86 5.58 -19.84
N GLY A 7 -5.47 4.49 -20.28
CA GLY A 7 -5.02 3.12 -19.97
C GLY A 7 -6.14 2.25 -19.43
N VAL A 8 -5.77 1.06 -18.96
CA VAL A 8 -6.61 0.14 -18.21
C VAL A 8 -6.09 0.04 -16.77
N PRO A 9 -6.95 -0.23 -15.77
CA PRO A 9 -6.48 -0.56 -14.43
C PRO A 9 -5.53 -1.75 -14.46
N ALA A 10 -4.47 -1.74 -13.63
CA ALA A 10 -3.52 -2.84 -13.56
C ALA A 10 -4.19 -4.15 -13.09
N ALA A 11 -5.30 -4.05 -12.36
CA ALA A 11 -6.13 -5.18 -11.95
C ALA A 11 -6.70 -5.99 -13.13
N ASP A 12 -6.85 -5.37 -14.31
CA ASP A 12 -7.36 -6.02 -15.52
C ASP A 12 -6.27 -6.74 -16.32
N LEU A 13 -5.00 -6.62 -15.91
CA LEU A 13 -3.87 -7.28 -16.59
C LEU A 13 -3.76 -8.75 -16.19
N SER A 14 -3.29 -9.57 -17.14
CA SER A 14 -2.81 -10.92 -16.82
C SER A 14 -1.56 -10.84 -15.92
N GLY A 15 -1.29 -11.85 -15.09
CA GLY A 15 -0.08 -11.88 -14.25
C GLY A 15 1.22 -11.66 -15.05
N ALA A 16 1.31 -12.23 -16.25
CA ALA A 16 2.44 -12.06 -17.15
C ALA A 16 2.61 -10.61 -17.67
N ASP A 17 1.51 -9.91 -17.94
CA ASP A 17 1.55 -8.51 -18.38
C ASP A 17 1.73 -7.54 -17.22
N LEU A 18 1.12 -7.85 -16.06
CA LEU A 18 1.36 -7.13 -14.81
C LEU A 18 2.84 -7.17 -14.44
N LEU A 19 3.49 -8.33 -14.52
CA LEU A 19 4.92 -8.49 -14.23
C LEU A 19 5.81 -7.67 -15.19
N LYS A 20 5.39 -7.47 -16.45
CA LYS A 20 6.09 -6.58 -17.40
C LYS A 20 5.86 -5.10 -17.07
N ALA A 21 4.66 -4.73 -16.61
CA ALA A 21 4.33 -3.37 -16.21
C ALA A 21 4.94 -2.97 -14.85
N TRP A 22 5.18 -3.96 -13.99
CA TRP A 22 5.60 -3.81 -12.60
C TRP A 22 6.77 -2.84 -12.36
N PRO A 23 7.88 -2.86 -13.14
CA PRO A 23 8.96 -1.89 -12.95
C PRO A 23 8.49 -0.44 -13.13
N SER A 24 7.65 -0.18 -14.14
CA SER A 24 7.13 1.17 -14.40
C SER A 24 6.12 1.64 -13.35
N MET A 25 5.35 0.70 -12.78
CA MET A 25 4.47 0.98 -11.63
C MET A 25 5.28 1.34 -10.39
N GLY A 26 6.33 0.58 -10.10
CA GLY A 26 7.29 0.89 -9.02
C GLY A 26 7.97 2.25 -9.22
N GLN A 27 8.33 2.62 -10.46
CA GLN A 27 8.87 3.94 -10.77
C GLN A 27 7.87 5.07 -10.52
N GLN A 28 6.59 4.90 -10.90
CA GLN A 28 5.55 5.89 -10.64
C GLN A 28 5.30 6.07 -9.14
N LEU A 29 5.22 4.97 -8.38
CA LEU A 29 5.10 5.05 -6.92
C LEU A 29 6.34 5.71 -6.29
N GLY A 30 7.53 5.35 -6.76
CA GLY A 30 8.79 5.98 -6.34
C GLY A 30 8.84 7.48 -6.65
N ALA A 31 8.25 7.93 -7.76
CA ALA A 31 8.13 9.34 -8.09
C ALA A 31 7.22 10.10 -7.11
N VAL A 32 6.11 9.49 -6.69
CA VAL A 32 5.25 10.02 -5.61
C VAL A 32 6.03 10.08 -4.30
N HIS A 33 6.73 9.00 -3.93
CA HIS A 33 7.54 8.94 -2.71
C HIS A 33 8.70 9.95 -2.71
N SER A 34 9.13 10.43 -3.87
CA SER A 34 10.19 11.43 -4.03
C SER A 34 9.69 12.88 -3.93
N LEU A 35 8.39 13.12 -3.82
CA LEU A 35 7.83 14.45 -3.59
C LEU A 35 8.29 15.00 -2.23
N SER A 36 8.43 16.32 -2.14
CA SER A 36 8.85 16.97 -0.89
C SER A 36 7.81 16.79 0.21
N VAL A 37 8.19 16.10 1.28
CA VAL A 37 7.37 15.92 2.50
C VAL A 37 7.00 17.28 3.10
N ASP A 38 7.94 18.22 3.17
CA ASP A 38 7.72 19.55 3.74
C ASP A 38 6.75 20.42 2.93
N GLN A 39 6.54 20.10 1.65
CA GLN A 39 5.60 20.81 0.77
C GLN A 39 4.25 20.10 0.65
N CYS A 40 4.11 18.89 1.20
CA CYS A 40 2.86 18.15 1.14
C CYS A 40 1.85 18.74 2.14
N PRO A 41 0.68 19.25 1.69
CA PRO A 41 -0.32 19.82 2.58
C PRO A 41 -1.18 18.75 3.27
N PHE A 42 -0.97 17.47 2.94
CA PHE A 42 -1.76 16.35 3.40
C PHE A 42 -0.94 15.43 4.30
N GLU A 43 -1.52 14.99 5.40
CA GLU A 43 -0.86 14.14 6.39
C GLU A 43 -1.65 12.85 6.61
N ARG A 44 -0.94 11.71 6.55
CA ARG A 44 -1.47 10.38 6.87
C ARG A 44 -0.51 9.61 7.78
N ARG A 45 0.07 10.30 8.76
CA ARG A 45 1.03 9.72 9.71
C ARG A 45 0.43 8.54 10.46
N LEU A 46 1.30 7.62 10.86
CA LEU A 46 0.95 6.41 11.59
C LEU A 46 0.16 6.71 12.86
N SER A 47 0.52 7.74 13.62
CA SER A 47 -0.22 8.14 14.83
C SER A 47 -1.70 8.47 14.54
N ARG A 48 -1.96 9.14 13.42
CA ARG A 48 -3.31 9.48 12.96
C ARG A 48 -4.07 8.25 12.47
N MET A 49 -3.39 7.36 11.74
CA MET A 49 -4.00 6.11 11.25
C MET A 49 -4.30 5.13 12.37
N PHE A 50 -3.43 5.03 13.37
CA PHE A 50 -3.71 4.27 14.57
C PHE A 50 -4.89 4.86 15.36
N GLY A 51 -4.96 6.19 15.52
CA GLY A 51 -6.12 6.85 16.14
C GLY A 51 -7.43 6.58 15.39
N ARG A 52 -7.38 6.52 14.05
CA ARG A 52 -8.52 6.10 13.22
C ARG A 52 -8.89 4.64 13.44
N ALA A 53 -7.89 3.74 13.54
CA ALA A 53 -8.15 2.34 13.84
C ALA A 53 -8.82 2.15 15.21
N VAL A 54 -8.37 2.89 16.23
CA VAL A 54 -9.02 2.93 17.55
C VAL A 54 -10.48 3.35 17.43
N ASP A 55 -10.78 4.42 16.68
CA ASP A 55 -12.17 4.88 16.46
C ASP A 55 -13.04 3.82 15.78
N VAL A 56 -12.59 3.27 14.65
CA VAL A 56 -13.32 2.24 13.89
C VAL A 56 -13.61 1.01 14.76
N VAL A 57 -12.60 0.51 15.47
CA VAL A 57 -12.75 -0.63 16.38
C VAL A 57 -13.69 -0.30 17.54
N SER A 58 -13.60 0.89 18.12
CA SER A 58 -14.47 1.30 19.24
C SER A 58 -15.96 1.35 18.88
N ARG A 59 -16.27 1.60 17.60
CA ARG A 59 -17.63 1.61 17.06
C ARG A 59 -18.07 0.26 16.49
N ASN A 60 -17.24 -0.79 16.63
CA ASN A 60 -17.42 -2.11 15.99
C ASN A 60 -17.63 -2.01 14.47
N ALA A 61 -16.93 -1.09 13.82
CA ALA A 61 -17.14 -0.72 12.42
C ALA A 61 -16.14 -1.35 11.44
N VAL A 62 -15.21 -2.20 11.90
CA VAL A 62 -14.30 -2.92 10.99
C VAL A 62 -15.11 -3.78 10.04
N ASN A 63 -14.88 -3.62 8.74
CA ASN A 63 -15.46 -4.47 7.71
C ASN A 63 -14.68 -5.80 7.63
N PRO A 64 -15.31 -6.96 7.95
CA PRO A 64 -14.64 -8.26 7.86
C PRO A 64 -14.17 -8.63 6.46
N ASP A 65 -14.75 -8.05 5.40
CA ASP A 65 -14.35 -8.33 4.02
C ASP A 65 -12.96 -7.76 3.69
N PHE A 66 -12.45 -6.82 4.47
CA PHE A 66 -11.10 -6.28 4.32
C PHE A 66 -10.05 -7.04 5.17
N LEU A 67 -10.48 -7.96 6.02
CA LEU A 67 -9.58 -8.79 6.81
C LEU A 67 -9.15 -10.04 6.04
N PRO A 68 -7.91 -10.52 6.24
CA PRO A 68 -7.52 -11.84 5.76
C PRO A 68 -8.37 -12.92 6.46
N ASP A 69 -8.57 -14.06 5.79
CA ASP A 69 -9.52 -15.09 6.22
C ASP A 69 -9.26 -15.60 7.64
N GLU A 70 -8.00 -15.71 8.05
CA GLU A 70 -7.62 -16.12 9.42
C GLU A 70 -8.06 -15.12 10.51
N ASP A 71 -8.22 -13.84 10.16
CA ASP A 71 -8.53 -12.77 11.11
C ASP A 71 -10.03 -12.43 11.15
N LYS A 72 -10.84 -12.91 10.20
CA LYS A 72 -12.30 -12.67 10.15
C LYS A 72 -13.05 -13.12 11.39
N SER A 73 -12.53 -14.11 12.11
CA SER A 73 -13.10 -14.63 13.36
C SER A 73 -12.44 -14.07 14.63
N THR A 74 -11.39 -13.26 14.49
CA THR A 74 -10.68 -12.67 15.62
C THR A 74 -11.43 -11.42 16.10
N PRO A 75 -11.62 -11.22 17.42
CA PRO A 75 -12.20 -9.99 17.96
C PRO A 75 -11.41 -8.74 17.51
N GLN A 76 -12.13 -7.68 17.09
CA GLN A 76 -11.50 -6.45 16.57
C GLN A 76 -10.54 -5.80 17.57
N LEU A 77 -10.82 -5.91 18.88
CA LEU A 77 -9.92 -5.45 19.95
C LEU A 77 -8.60 -6.23 19.98
N ASP A 78 -8.63 -7.53 19.71
CA ASP A 78 -7.41 -8.35 19.67
C ASP A 78 -6.58 -8.02 18.42
N LEU A 79 -7.22 -7.71 17.29
CA LEU A 79 -6.56 -7.22 16.09
C LEU A 79 -5.85 -5.88 16.35
N LEU A 80 -6.55 -4.93 16.98
CA LEU A 80 -5.98 -3.63 17.35
C LEU A 80 -4.79 -3.80 18.32
N ALA A 81 -4.91 -4.68 19.32
CA ALA A 81 -3.84 -4.96 20.28
C ALA A 81 -2.60 -5.62 19.63
N ARG A 82 -2.75 -6.37 18.53
CA ARG A 82 -1.60 -6.87 17.74
C ARG A 82 -0.84 -5.71 17.11
N VAL A 83 -1.55 -4.76 16.51
CA VAL A 83 -0.96 -3.56 15.90
C VAL A 83 -0.31 -2.67 16.96
N GLU A 84 -0.99 -2.43 18.08
CA GLU A 84 -0.50 -1.56 19.16
C GLU A 84 0.87 -2.01 19.72
N ARG A 85 1.10 -3.34 19.81
CA ARG A 85 2.37 -3.89 20.31
C ARG A 85 3.60 -3.49 19.50
N GLU A 86 3.44 -3.31 18.19
CA GLU A 86 4.53 -2.90 17.29
C GLU A 86 4.58 -1.38 17.09
N LEU A 87 3.56 -0.64 17.52
CA LEU A 87 3.43 0.79 17.26
C LEU A 87 4.68 1.61 17.65
N PRO A 88 5.35 1.40 18.80
CA PRO A 88 6.53 2.19 19.16
C PRO A 88 7.69 2.08 18.17
N VAL A 89 7.99 0.87 17.67
CA VAL A 89 9.08 0.69 16.70
C VAL A 89 8.72 1.27 15.34
N ARG A 90 7.45 1.15 14.92
CA ARG A 90 6.98 1.69 13.63
C ARG A 90 6.92 3.21 13.63
N LEU A 91 6.60 3.85 14.75
CA LEU A 91 6.67 5.31 14.90
C LEU A 91 8.11 5.84 14.80
N ASP A 92 9.10 5.11 15.29
CA ASP A 92 10.52 5.48 15.12
C ASP A 92 10.97 5.34 13.66
N GLN A 93 10.58 4.23 13.01
CA GLN A 93 10.87 3.99 11.59
C GLN A 93 10.19 5.03 10.66
N GLU A 94 8.93 5.40 10.91
CA GLU A 94 8.23 6.43 10.14
C GLU A 94 8.97 7.78 10.20
N ARG A 95 9.51 8.16 11.36
CA ARG A 95 10.20 9.44 11.53
C ARG A 95 11.44 9.62 10.65
N THR A 96 12.14 8.53 10.32
CA THR A 96 13.38 8.58 9.54
C THR A 96 13.17 8.26 8.06
N ASP A 97 11.99 7.74 7.70
CA ASP A 97 11.69 7.22 6.37
C ASP A 97 10.29 7.64 5.88
N MET A 98 9.92 8.88 6.22
CA MET A 98 8.67 9.50 5.80
C MET A 98 8.77 9.96 4.35
N VAL A 99 7.72 9.69 3.58
CA VAL A 99 7.56 10.10 2.19
C VAL A 99 6.14 10.62 1.95
N VAL A 100 5.85 11.18 0.78
CA VAL A 100 4.46 11.36 0.35
C VAL A 100 3.96 10.02 -0.16
N CYS A 101 2.91 9.49 0.45
CA CYS A 101 2.29 8.23 0.07
C CYS A 101 1.01 8.45 -0.74
N HIS A 102 0.73 7.54 -1.67
CA HIS A 102 -0.52 7.43 -2.41
C HIS A 102 -1.72 7.24 -1.48
N GLY A 103 -1.56 6.38 -0.46
CA GLY A 103 -2.58 6.10 0.54
C GLY A 103 -3.29 4.78 0.33
N ASP A 104 -3.48 4.38 -0.92
CA ASP A 104 -4.10 3.11 -1.32
C ASP A 104 -3.60 2.60 -2.70
N PRO A 105 -2.31 2.28 -2.87
CA PRO A 105 -1.75 1.89 -4.16
C PRO A 105 -2.06 0.42 -4.49
N CYS A 106 -3.34 0.08 -4.60
CA CYS A 106 -3.82 -1.23 -5.08
C CYS A 106 -3.87 -1.27 -6.62
N MET A 107 -3.90 -2.46 -7.21
CA MET A 107 -3.89 -2.69 -8.67
C MET A 107 -4.98 -1.91 -9.43
N PRO A 108 -6.21 -1.70 -8.91
CA PRO A 108 -7.19 -0.86 -9.58
C PRO A 108 -6.78 0.62 -9.70
N ASN A 109 -5.86 1.08 -8.84
CA ASN A 109 -5.45 2.49 -8.73
C ASN A 109 -4.22 2.83 -9.58
N PHE A 110 -3.62 1.85 -10.26
CA PHE A 110 -2.59 2.06 -11.27
C PHE A 110 -3.20 1.96 -12.67
N MET A 111 -2.99 2.99 -13.48
CA MET A 111 -3.36 2.97 -14.90
C MET A 111 -2.17 2.52 -15.74
N VAL A 112 -2.41 1.62 -16.70
CA VAL A 112 -1.38 1.05 -17.57
C VAL A 112 -1.82 1.12 -19.03
N ASP A 113 -0.93 1.51 -19.93
CA ASP A 113 -1.17 1.39 -21.37
C ASP A 113 -1.11 -0.10 -21.78
N PRO A 114 -2.22 -0.69 -22.27
CA PRO A 114 -2.26 -2.12 -22.57
C PRO A 114 -1.38 -2.54 -23.75
N LYS A 115 -0.87 -1.59 -24.56
CA LYS A 115 0.03 -1.89 -25.68
C LYS A 115 1.49 -1.87 -25.28
N THR A 116 1.89 -0.86 -24.49
CA THR A 116 3.29 -0.65 -24.09
C THR A 116 3.61 -1.27 -22.74
N LEU A 117 2.58 -1.61 -21.96
CA LEU A 117 2.66 -2.09 -20.57
C LEU A 117 3.48 -1.12 -19.71
N GLN A 118 3.29 0.18 -19.93
CA GLN A 118 3.87 1.23 -19.10
C GLN A 118 2.78 1.86 -18.25
N CYS A 119 3.09 2.10 -16.98
CA CYS A 119 2.20 2.82 -16.08
C CYS A 119 2.06 4.27 -16.56
N THR A 120 0.82 4.69 -16.77
CA THR A 120 0.45 6.01 -17.29
C THR A 120 0.03 6.99 -16.19
N GLY A 121 -0.28 6.49 -15.00
CA GLY A 121 -0.58 7.32 -13.84
C GLY A 121 -1.29 6.56 -12.71
N LEU A 122 -1.61 7.32 -11.66
CA LEU A 122 -2.28 6.86 -10.45
C LEU A 122 -3.61 7.57 -10.27
N ILE A 123 -4.61 6.86 -9.76
CA ILE A 123 -5.94 7.40 -9.45
C ILE A 123 -6.31 7.09 -7.99
N ASP A 124 -7.42 7.66 -7.51
CA ASP A 124 -7.90 7.49 -6.14
C ASP A 124 -6.94 7.99 -5.03
N LEU A 125 -6.53 9.25 -5.18
CA LEU A 125 -5.64 9.93 -4.23
C LEU A 125 -6.37 10.45 -2.97
N GLY A 126 -7.53 9.89 -2.63
CA GLY A 126 -8.36 10.36 -1.51
C GLY A 126 -7.69 10.21 -0.13
N ARG A 127 -6.70 9.32 -0.02
CA ARG A 127 -5.89 9.07 1.19
C ARG A 127 -4.43 9.56 1.05
N LEU A 128 -4.10 10.32 0.01
CA LEU A 128 -2.73 10.81 -0.19
C LEU A 128 -2.27 11.65 1.02
N GLY A 129 -1.02 11.45 1.43
CA GLY A 129 -0.41 12.25 2.48
C GLY A 129 0.92 11.72 2.96
N THR A 130 1.60 12.50 3.79
CA THR A 130 2.89 12.09 4.38
C THR A 130 2.70 10.88 5.30
N ALA A 131 3.45 9.82 5.05
CA ALA A 131 3.44 8.60 5.83
C ALA A 131 4.74 7.83 5.63
N ASP A 132 4.91 6.75 6.38
CA ASP A 132 5.87 5.70 6.09
C ASP A 132 5.65 5.09 4.70
N ARG A 133 6.71 4.95 3.90
CA ARG A 133 6.64 4.34 2.56
C ARG A 133 6.08 2.91 2.57
N TYR A 134 6.32 2.16 3.65
CA TYR A 134 5.85 0.78 3.75
C TYR A 134 4.33 0.69 3.88
N ALA A 135 3.64 1.78 4.24
CA ALA A 135 2.18 1.83 4.20
C ALA A 135 1.63 1.67 2.77
N ASP A 136 2.36 2.17 1.77
CA ASP A 136 2.01 1.99 0.36
C ASP A 136 2.51 0.65 -0.17
N LEU A 137 3.77 0.30 0.10
CA LEU A 137 4.40 -0.92 -0.42
C LEU A 137 3.68 -2.19 0.06
N ALA A 138 3.22 -2.20 1.31
CA ALA A 138 2.43 -3.28 1.87
C ALA A 138 1.17 -3.57 1.03
N LEU A 139 0.37 -2.53 0.75
CA LEU A 139 -0.87 -2.64 -0.01
C LEU A 139 -0.61 -3.02 -1.47
N MET A 140 0.38 -2.40 -2.11
CA MET A 140 0.75 -2.70 -3.49
C MET A 140 1.17 -4.17 -3.66
N ILE A 141 1.97 -4.70 -2.74
CA ILE A 141 2.44 -6.09 -2.80
C ILE A 141 1.29 -7.05 -2.55
N ALA A 142 0.53 -6.88 -1.46
CA ALA A 142 -0.53 -7.81 -1.09
C ALA A 142 -1.66 -7.82 -2.12
N ASN A 143 -2.08 -6.66 -2.63
CA ASN A 143 -3.15 -6.61 -3.62
C ASN A 143 -2.75 -7.26 -4.96
N ALA A 144 -1.46 -7.25 -5.30
CA ALA A 144 -0.98 -7.91 -6.51
C ALA A 144 -0.93 -9.45 -6.39
N GLU A 145 -1.00 -10.02 -5.17
CA GLU A 145 -0.92 -11.47 -4.97
C GLU A 145 -2.00 -12.24 -5.72
N GLU A 146 -3.20 -11.66 -5.83
CA GLU A 146 -4.33 -12.25 -6.56
C GLU A 146 -4.10 -12.33 -8.08
N ASN A 147 -3.17 -11.53 -8.61
CA ASN A 147 -2.88 -11.46 -10.05
C ASN A 147 -1.76 -12.43 -10.50
N TRP A 148 -0.96 -12.97 -9.58
CA TRP A 148 0.14 -13.86 -9.92
C TRP A 148 -0.35 -15.26 -10.26
N ALA A 149 0.17 -15.83 -11.35
CA ALA A 149 -0.18 -17.18 -11.76
C ALA A 149 0.61 -18.24 -10.98
N ALA A 150 1.77 -17.88 -10.44
CA ALA A 150 2.64 -18.78 -9.71
C ALA A 150 3.45 -18.07 -8.60
N PRO A 151 3.83 -18.77 -7.53
CA PRO A 151 4.58 -18.17 -6.41
C PRO A 151 5.93 -17.55 -6.78
N ASP A 152 6.60 -18.04 -7.83
CA ASP A 152 7.86 -17.50 -8.31
C ASP A 152 7.68 -16.12 -8.99
N GLU A 153 6.51 -15.84 -9.56
CA GLU A 153 6.17 -14.51 -10.08
C GLU A 153 6.09 -13.49 -8.95
N ALA A 154 5.49 -13.86 -7.80
CA ALA A 154 5.37 -13.00 -6.63
C ALA A 154 6.75 -12.63 -6.06
N GLU A 155 7.63 -13.61 -5.87
CA GLU A 155 9.00 -13.37 -5.37
C GLU A 155 9.84 -12.56 -6.38
N ARG A 156 9.65 -12.78 -7.68
CA ARG A 156 10.29 -11.96 -8.71
C ARG A 156 9.76 -10.52 -8.70
N ALA A 157 8.45 -10.32 -8.58
CA ALA A 157 7.83 -9.00 -8.48
C ALA A 157 8.34 -8.26 -7.24
N PHE A 158 8.42 -8.95 -6.09
CA PHE A 158 9.01 -8.43 -4.87
C PHE A 158 10.45 -7.95 -5.10
N ALA A 159 11.33 -8.80 -5.65
CA ALA A 159 12.72 -8.43 -5.93
C ALA A 159 12.83 -7.23 -6.91
N VAL A 160 12.02 -7.21 -7.97
CA VAL A 160 11.99 -6.11 -8.94
C VAL A 160 11.56 -4.80 -8.29
N LEU A 161 10.50 -4.80 -7.47
CA LEU A 161 9.99 -3.59 -6.82
C LEU A 161 11.07 -2.93 -5.96
N PHE A 162 11.69 -3.70 -5.06
CA PHE A 162 12.68 -3.15 -4.15
C PHE A 162 13.98 -2.76 -4.88
N ASN A 163 14.36 -3.45 -5.96
CA ASN A 163 15.47 -3.04 -6.81
C ASN A 163 15.19 -1.68 -7.48
N VAL A 164 14.00 -1.50 -8.06
CA VAL A 164 13.57 -0.25 -8.70
C VAL A 164 13.57 0.92 -7.71
N LEU A 165 13.12 0.67 -6.48
CA LEU A 165 13.06 1.67 -5.42
C LEU A 165 14.40 1.91 -4.71
N GLY A 166 15.45 1.14 -5.04
CA GLY A 166 16.77 1.25 -4.39
C GLY A 166 16.79 0.83 -2.93
N ILE A 167 15.91 -0.08 -2.51
CA ILE A 167 15.81 -0.57 -1.13
C ILE A 167 16.53 -1.92 -1.07
N GLU A 168 17.73 -1.95 -0.49
CA GLU A 168 18.59 -3.14 -0.47
C GLU A 168 18.09 -4.24 0.49
N ALA A 169 17.46 -3.85 1.60
CA ALA A 169 16.99 -4.76 2.64
C ALA A 169 15.51 -4.50 2.97
N PRO A 170 14.58 -5.15 2.26
CA PRO A 170 13.15 -5.02 2.51
C PRO A 170 12.75 -5.53 3.90
N ASP A 171 12.07 -4.70 4.69
CA ASP A 171 11.57 -5.04 6.03
C ASP A 171 10.20 -5.73 5.94
N ARG A 172 10.20 -7.07 5.95
CA ARG A 172 8.97 -7.87 5.88
C ARG A 172 8.07 -7.71 7.10
N GLU A 173 8.61 -7.43 8.28
CA GLU A 173 7.80 -7.20 9.47
C GLU A 173 7.06 -5.86 9.39
N ARG A 174 7.72 -4.82 8.85
CA ARG A 174 7.12 -3.52 8.59
C ARG A 174 6.04 -3.60 7.53
N LEU A 175 6.23 -4.37 6.45
CA LEU A 175 5.16 -4.66 5.48
C LEU A 175 3.95 -5.32 6.18
N ALA A 176 4.20 -6.37 6.95
CA ALA A 176 3.14 -7.12 7.61
C ALA A 176 2.39 -6.26 8.65
N PHE A 177 3.08 -5.33 9.33
CA PHE A 177 2.46 -4.37 10.22
C PHE A 177 1.42 -3.50 9.50
N TYR A 178 1.79 -2.90 8.35
CA TYR A 178 0.88 -2.04 7.61
C TYR A 178 -0.30 -2.81 7.01
N LEU A 179 -0.10 -4.07 6.61
CA LEU A 179 -1.21 -4.96 6.20
C LEU A 179 -2.19 -5.25 7.33
N ARG A 180 -1.70 -5.43 8.56
CA ARG A 180 -2.58 -5.61 9.74
C ARG A 180 -3.31 -4.33 10.12
N LEU A 181 -2.68 -3.17 9.94
CA LEU A 181 -3.27 -1.88 10.30
C LEU A 181 -4.37 -1.46 9.32
N ASP A 182 -4.14 -1.57 8.01
CA ASP A 182 -5.00 -0.91 7.02
C ASP A 182 -6.50 -1.27 7.12
N PRO A 183 -6.90 -2.57 7.22
CA PRO A 183 -8.31 -2.96 7.35
C PRO A 183 -9.02 -2.33 8.55
N LEU A 184 -8.27 -2.08 9.63
CA LEU A 184 -8.81 -1.47 10.85
C LEU A 184 -9.07 0.03 10.67
N THR A 185 -8.58 0.66 9.60
CA THR A 185 -8.73 2.09 9.34
C THR A 185 -9.95 2.44 8.49
N TRP A 186 -10.73 1.46 8.02
CA TRP A 186 -11.91 1.66 7.19
C TRP A 186 -13.21 1.48 7.99
N GLY A 187 -14.03 2.53 8.10
CA GLY A 187 -15.34 2.52 8.80
C GLY A 187 -15.70 3.85 9.46
#